data_AF-A0A9D8QBS9-F1
#
_entry.id   AF-A0A9D8QBS9-F1
#
_cell.length_a   1.000
_cell.length_b   1.000
_cell.length_c   1.000
_cell.angle_alpha   90.00
_cell.angle_beta   90.00
_cell.angle_gamma   90.00
#
_symmetry.space_group_name_H-M   'P 1'
#
loop_
_entity.id
_entity.type
_entity.pdbx_description
1 polymer ?
#
loop_
_entity_poly.entity_id
_entity_poly.type
_entity_poly.pdbx_seq_one_letter_code
_entity_poly.pdbx_strand_id
1 'polypeptide(L)'
;MAQTGFGFVASAQAQSAQRIVAVGGVVTEVLYALGLQDSVVGVDTTSLWPPEALKEKKNVGYVRALSAEGVLSLKPSLVIAVEGAGPPDALALVREAGLPMAPVPEALTPEAVVS
;
A
#
# COMPACT_ATOMS: atom_id res chain seq x y z
N MET A 1 -24.19 -38.29 32.91
CA MET A 1 -22.93 -38.58 32.20
C MET A 1 -23.11 -38.02 30.79
N ALA A 2 -22.77 -36.74 30.55
CA ALA A 2 -21.49 -36.27 29.98
C ALA A 2 -21.23 -36.94 28.60
N GLN A 3 -21.00 -36.25 27.48
CA GLN A 3 -20.21 -35.04 27.27
C GLN A 3 -20.60 -34.25 26.01
N THR A 4 -20.46 -32.94 26.17
CA THR A 4 -20.34 -31.82 25.22
C THR A 4 -19.38 -32.08 24.05
N GLY A 5 -19.83 -31.81 22.82
CA GLY A 5 -18.97 -31.79 21.63
C GLY A 5 -18.26 -30.44 21.48
N PHE A 6 -16.94 -30.49 21.39
CA PHE A 6 -16.05 -29.33 21.26
C PHE A 6 -16.22 -28.63 19.91
N GLY A 7 -16.62 -27.35 19.93
CA GLY A 7 -16.55 -26.46 18.78
C GLY A 7 -15.11 -26.02 18.53
N PHE A 8 -14.63 -26.18 17.31
CA PHE A 8 -13.35 -25.63 16.87
C PHE A 8 -13.53 -24.11 16.70
N VAL A 9 -13.18 -23.33 17.72
CA VAL A 9 -13.07 -21.88 17.56
C VAL A 9 -11.71 -21.63 16.92
N ALA A 10 -11.69 -21.47 15.60
CA ALA A 10 -10.55 -20.88 14.91
C ALA A 10 -10.40 -19.46 15.45
N SER A 11 -9.43 -19.25 16.33
CA SER A 11 -8.98 -17.92 16.70
C SER A 11 -8.33 -17.33 15.46
N ALA A 12 -9.12 -16.59 14.67
CA ALA A 12 -8.60 -15.62 13.73
C ALA A 12 -7.86 -14.60 14.59
N GLN A 13 -6.56 -14.82 14.76
CA GLN A 13 -5.65 -13.75 15.12
C GLN A 13 -5.95 -12.67 14.08
N ALA A 14 -6.52 -11.54 14.53
CA ALA A 14 -6.77 -10.41 13.66
C ALA A 14 -5.39 -9.97 13.17
N GLN A 15 -4.94 -10.55 12.05
CA GLN A 15 -3.86 -10.02 11.25
C GLN A 15 -4.32 -8.60 10.97
N SER A 16 -3.74 -7.62 11.67
CA SER A 16 -4.09 -6.22 11.50
C SER A 16 -4.19 -5.97 10.00
N ALA A 17 -5.38 -5.59 9.53
CA ALA A 17 -5.61 -5.37 8.11
C ALA A 17 -4.50 -4.44 7.62
N GLN A 18 -3.69 -4.91 6.68
CA GLN A 18 -2.52 -4.15 6.27
C GLN A 18 -2.98 -2.80 5.73
N ARG A 19 -2.31 -1.73 6.16
CA ARG A 19 -2.61 -0.36 5.75
C ARG A 19 -1.56 0.06 4.75
N ILE A 20 -1.91 0.00 3.47
CA ILE A 20 -1.01 0.22 2.35
C ILE A 20 -1.18 1.63 1.82
N VAL A 21 -0.07 2.35 1.66
CA VAL A 21 -0.01 3.52 0.78
C VAL A 21 0.58 3.07 -0.55
N ALA A 22 -0.19 3.23 -1.62
CA ALA A 22 0.19 2.85 -2.98
C ALA A 22 0.69 4.08 -3.75
N VAL A 23 1.93 4.01 -4.24
CA VAL A 23 2.60 5.11 -4.94
C VAL A 23 2.98 4.62 -6.35
N GLY A 24 2.48 5.32 -7.36
CA GLY A 24 2.48 4.93 -8.76
C GLY A 24 1.15 4.30 -9.18
N GLY A 25 0.60 4.76 -10.31
CA GLY A 25 -0.69 4.28 -10.82
C GLY A 25 -0.73 2.75 -11.00
N VAL A 26 0.33 2.16 -11.57
CA VAL A 26 0.44 0.70 -11.75
C VAL A 26 0.36 -0.08 -10.43
N VAL A 27 0.92 0.46 -9.35
CA VAL A 27 0.84 -0.17 -8.02
C VAL A 27 -0.61 -0.20 -7.54
N THR A 28 -1.30 0.93 -7.67
CA THR A 28 -2.73 1.01 -7.33
C THR A 28 -3.55 0.05 -8.18
N GLU A 29 -3.37 0.04 -9.50
CA GLU A 29 -4.10 -0.84 -10.41
C GLU A 29 -3.95 -2.32 -10.04
N VAL A 30 -2.72 -2.77 -9.78
CA VAL A 30 -2.43 -4.15 -9.42
C VAL A 30 -3.06 -4.50 -8.06
N LEU A 31 -2.98 -3.64 -7.06
CA LEU A 31 -3.61 -3.89 -5.76
C LEU A 31 -5.13 -4.03 -5.87
N TYR A 32 -5.78 -3.21 -6.70
CA TYR A 32 -7.21 -3.33 -6.97
C TYR A 32 -7.53 -4.61 -7.77
N ALA A 33 -6.75 -4.95 -8.78
CA ALA A 33 -6.92 -6.17 -9.56
C ALA A 33 -6.78 -7.45 -8.70
N LEU A 34 -5.95 -7.40 -7.66
CA LEU A 34 -5.76 -8.48 -6.68
C LEU A 34 -6.84 -8.51 -5.58
N GLY A 35 -7.81 -7.59 -5.58
CA GLY A 35 -8.86 -7.52 -4.57
C GLY A 35 -8.40 -6.94 -3.22
N LEU A 36 -7.27 -6.21 -3.20
CA LEU A 36 -6.65 -5.66 -1.98
C LEU A 36 -7.03 -4.19 -1.72
N GLN A 37 -8.01 -3.63 -2.43
CA GLN A 37 -8.44 -2.23 -2.30
C GLN A 37 -8.80 -1.82 -0.87
N ASP A 38 -9.29 -2.73 -0.03
CA ASP A 38 -9.64 -2.43 1.38
C ASP A 38 -8.41 -2.21 2.27
N SER A 39 -7.26 -2.75 1.86
CA SER A 39 -5.97 -2.51 2.51
C SER A 39 -5.36 -1.17 2.09
N VAL A 40 -5.78 -0.58 0.97
CA VAL A 40 -5.26 0.71 0.48
C VAL A 40 -5.89 1.86 1.27
N VAL A 41 -5.06 2.62 1.97
CA VAL A 41 -5.47 3.78 2.79
C VAL A 41 -5.08 5.11 2.15
N GLY A 42 -4.12 5.11 1.23
CA GLY A 42 -3.70 6.28 0.48
C GLY A 42 -3.12 5.93 -0.88
N VAL A 43 -3.25 6.88 -1.81
CA VAL A 43 -2.81 6.78 -3.20
C VAL A 43 -2.16 8.10 -3.64
N ASP A 44 -1.33 8.08 -4.67
CA ASP A 44 -0.83 9.32 -5.29
C ASP A 44 -1.77 9.83 -6.40
N THR A 45 -1.48 11.03 -6.93
CA THR A 45 -2.28 11.65 -8.02
C THR A 45 -2.25 10.89 -9.34
N THR A 46 -1.33 9.94 -9.54
CA THR A 46 -1.22 9.15 -10.78
C THR A 46 -2.12 7.91 -10.78
N SER A 47 -2.76 7.62 -9.65
CA SER A 47 -3.64 6.47 -9.44
C SER A 47 -5.02 6.65 -10.07
N LEU A 48 -5.04 6.82 -11.40
CA LEU A 48 -6.23 7.18 -12.16
C LEU A 48 -7.14 6.00 -12.49
N TRP A 49 -6.66 4.76 -12.33
CA TRP A 49 -7.43 3.54 -12.53
C TRP A 49 -7.36 2.59 -11.31
N PRO A 50 -8.49 1.99 -10.91
CA PRO A 50 -9.84 2.40 -11.30
C PRO A 50 -10.18 3.78 -10.71
N PRO A 51 -11.09 4.58 -11.31
CA PRO A 51 -11.28 5.99 -10.93
C PRO A 51 -11.71 6.20 -9.47
N GLU A 52 -12.34 5.21 -8.84
CA GLU A 52 -12.69 5.20 -7.42
C GLU A 52 -11.45 5.26 -6.52
N ALA A 53 -10.29 4.74 -6.94
CA ALA A 53 -9.10 4.74 -6.10
C ALA A 53 -8.67 6.16 -5.70
N LEU A 54 -8.54 7.06 -6.68
CA LEU A 54 -8.20 8.46 -6.39
C LEU A 54 -9.35 9.26 -5.76
N LYS A 55 -10.61 8.84 -5.98
CA LYS A 55 -11.78 9.52 -5.40
C LYS A 55 -11.99 9.18 -3.92
N GLU A 56 -11.76 7.93 -3.55
CA GLU A 56 -12.12 7.39 -2.23
C GLU A 56 -10.94 7.36 -1.26
N LYS A 57 -9.71 7.16 -1.77
CA LYS A 57 -8.51 7.04 -0.93
C LYS A 57 -7.88 8.40 -0.68
N LYS A 58 -7.07 8.51 0.39
CA LYS A 58 -6.38 9.75 0.72
C LYS A 58 -5.24 10.00 -0.26
N ASN A 59 -5.19 11.21 -0.83
CA ASN A 59 -4.15 11.59 -1.76
C ASN A 59 -2.87 12.01 -1.00
N VAL A 60 -1.73 11.38 -1.31
CA VAL A 60 -0.42 11.65 -0.68
C VAL A 60 0.52 12.52 -1.52
N GLY A 61 0.01 13.14 -2.58
CA GLY A 61 0.75 14.01 -3.48
C GLY A 61 0.99 13.38 -4.85
N TYR A 62 1.91 13.98 -5.60
CA TYR A 62 2.35 13.45 -6.90
C TYR A 62 3.49 12.45 -6.71
N VAL A 63 3.59 11.42 -7.56
CA VAL A 63 4.57 10.33 -7.43
C VAL A 63 6.02 10.81 -7.24
N ARG A 64 6.41 11.95 -7.84
CA ARG A 64 7.75 12.57 -7.70
C ARG A 64 7.80 13.76 -6.71
N ALA A 65 6.67 14.10 -6.12
CA ALA A 65 6.47 15.20 -5.18
C ALA A 65 5.56 14.76 -4.01
N LEU A 66 5.89 13.63 -3.37
CA LEU A 66 5.14 13.04 -2.27
C LEU A 66 5.24 13.89 -1.01
N SER A 67 4.16 13.89 -0.23
CA SER A 67 4.15 14.46 1.11
C SER A 67 4.48 13.40 2.15
N ALA A 68 5.64 13.50 2.80
CA ALA A 68 5.99 12.61 3.92
C ALA A 68 4.97 12.70 5.05
N GLU A 69 4.52 13.91 5.40
CA GLU A 69 3.46 14.12 6.39
C GLU A 69 2.14 13.47 5.94
N GLY A 70 1.78 13.63 4.67
CA GLY A 70 0.61 13.00 4.07
C GLY A 70 0.64 11.50 4.25
N VAL A 71 1.76 10.85 3.92
CA VAL A 71 1.96 9.40 4.11
C VAL A 71 1.89 9.01 5.59
N LEU A 72 2.66 9.67 6.47
CA LEU A 72 2.79 9.31 7.88
C LEU A 72 1.48 9.51 8.66
N SER A 73 0.70 10.54 8.32
CA SER A 73 -0.60 10.82 8.97
C SER A 73 -1.61 9.67 8.79
N LEU A 74 -1.47 8.90 7.71
CA LEU A 74 -2.32 7.75 7.43
C LEU A 74 -1.95 6.52 8.26
N LYS A 75 -0.87 6.56 9.04
CA LYS A 75 -0.38 5.43 9.85
C LYS A 75 -0.35 4.12 9.03
N PRO A 76 0.33 4.10 7.87
CA PRO A 76 0.42 2.88 7.08
C PRO A 76 1.28 1.84 7.82
N SER A 77 1.10 0.58 7.46
CA SER A 77 2.01 -0.50 7.84
C SER A 77 3.01 -0.84 6.73
N LEU A 78 2.75 -0.37 5.51
CA LEU A 78 3.58 -0.61 4.32
C LEU A 78 3.38 0.54 3.31
N VAL A 79 4.47 0.95 2.68
CA VAL A 79 4.42 1.78 1.46
C VAL A 79 4.94 0.95 0.29
N ILE A 80 4.16 0.85 -0.78
CA ILE A 80 4.61 0.23 -2.05
C ILE A 80 4.75 1.36 -3.05
N ALA A 81 5.93 1.50 -3.63
CA ALA A 81 6.25 2.64 -4.50
C ALA A 81 7.02 2.19 -5.73
N VAL A 82 6.67 2.72 -6.90
CA VAL A 82 7.50 2.59 -8.10
C VAL A 82 8.90 3.18 -7.87
N GLU A 83 9.90 2.59 -8.51
CA GLU A 83 11.22 3.22 -8.64
C GLU A 83 11.06 4.63 -9.24
N GLY A 84 11.86 5.59 -8.77
CA GLY A 84 11.72 6.99 -9.19
C GLY A 84 10.62 7.78 -8.47
N ALA A 85 9.87 7.17 -7.55
CA ALA A 85 9.08 7.91 -6.57
C ALA A 85 9.96 8.86 -5.74
N GLY A 86 9.39 9.97 -5.30
CA GLY A 86 10.16 11.01 -4.61
C GLY A 86 9.31 12.12 -4.02
N PRO A 87 9.95 13.18 -3.46
CA PRO A 87 11.39 13.42 -3.52
C PRO A 87 12.18 12.53 -2.53
N PRO A 88 13.50 12.37 -2.71
CA PRO A 88 14.31 11.45 -1.90
C PRO A 88 14.27 11.73 -0.39
N ASP A 89 14.20 13.00 0.00
CA ASP A 89 14.05 13.47 1.38
C ASP A 89 12.71 13.06 1.99
N ALA A 90 11.60 13.19 1.25
CA ALA A 90 10.30 12.71 1.71
C ALA A 90 10.31 11.19 1.95
N LEU A 91 10.92 10.43 1.03
CA LEU A 91 11.06 8.98 1.19
C LEU A 91 12.01 8.60 2.34
N ALA A 92 13.05 9.40 2.58
CA ALA A 92 13.95 9.20 3.70
C ALA A 92 13.21 9.35 5.04
N LEU A 93 12.39 10.38 5.20
CA LEU A 93 11.56 10.57 6.39
C LEU A 93 10.61 9.40 6.66
N VAL A 94 9.99 8.85 5.60
CA VAL A 94 9.12 7.66 5.72
C VAL A 94 9.92 6.46 6.23
N ARG A 95 11.13 6.23 5.72
CA ARG A 95 12.01 5.13 6.18
C ARG A 95 12.53 5.36 7.59
N GLU A 96 12.94 6.58 7.93
CA GLU A 96 13.42 6.96 9.27
C GLU A 96 12.34 6.82 10.34
N ALA A 97 11.06 7.01 9.97
CA ALA A 97 9.92 6.69 10.81
C ALA A 97 9.69 5.19 11.05
N GLY A 98 10.54 4.32 10.49
CA GLY A 98 10.50 2.86 10.66
C GLY A 98 9.46 2.16 9.79
N LEU A 99 8.90 2.85 8.79
CA LEU A 99 7.92 2.24 7.89
C LEU A 99 8.60 1.38 6.82
N PRO A 100 8.19 0.11 6.66
CA PRO A 100 8.62 -0.71 5.54
C PRO A 100 8.24 -0.07 4.21
N MET A 101 9.20 -0.07 3.29
CA MET A 101 9.01 0.36 1.91
C MET A 101 9.36 -0.77 0.95
N ALA A 102 8.46 -1.10 0.03
CA ALA A 102 8.70 -2.04 -1.06
C ALA A 102 8.80 -1.26 -2.39
N PRO A 103 10.00 -1.18 -3.00
CA PRO A 103 10.15 -0.61 -4.33
C PRO A 103 9.61 -1.56 -5.40
N VAL A 104 9.00 -1.00 -6.45
CA VAL A 104 8.55 -1.74 -7.65
C VAL A 104 9.39 -1.25 -8.84
N PRO A 105 10.15 -2.13 -9.52
CA PRO A 105 10.98 -1.74 -10.64
C PRO A 105 10.21 -1.05 -11.79
N GLU A 106 10.81 -0.03 -12.40
CA GLU A 106 10.25 0.62 -13.61
C GLU A 106 10.97 0.20 -14.91
N ALA A 107 11.82 -0.83 -14.85
CA ALA A 107 12.50 -1.32 -16.05
C ALA A 107 11.50 -1.87 -17.08
N LEU A 108 11.66 -1.44 -18.34
CA LEU A 108 10.77 -1.80 -19.46
C LEU A 108 11.13 -3.18 -20.05
N THR A 109 11.24 -4.18 -19.18
CA THR A 109 11.64 -5.55 -19.52
C THR A 109 10.67 -6.55 -18.88
N PRO A 110 10.32 -7.68 -19.54
CA PRO A 110 9.44 -8.68 -18.95
C PRO A 110 9.91 -9.19 -17.58
N GLU A 111 11.24 -9.29 -17.38
CA GLU A 111 11.86 -9.76 -16.14
C GLU A 111 11.57 -8.84 -14.95
N ALA A 112 11.38 -7.54 -15.21
CA ALA A 112 11.07 -6.55 -14.17
C ALA A 112 9.62 -6.66 -13.66
N VAL A 113 8.74 -7.34 -14.41
CA VAL A 113 7.35 -7.56 -14.00
C VAL A 113 7.24 -8.66 -12.94
N VAL A 114 8.20 -9.59 -12.90
CA VAL A 114 8.15 -10.79 -12.04
C VAL A 114 9.05 -10.71 -10.81
N SER A 115 9.85 -9.66 -10.68
CA SER A 115 10.80 -9.41 -9.57
C SER A 115 10.12 -8.74 -8.39
#